data_AF-A0A9X1FAM6-F1
#
_entry.id   AF-A0A9X1FAM6-F1
#
_cell.length_a   1.000
_cell.length_b   1.000
_cell.length_c   1.000
_cell.angle_alpha   90.00
_cell.angle_beta   90.00
_cell.angle_gamma   90.00
#
_symmetry.space_group_name_H-M   'P 1'
#
loop_
_entity.id
_entity.type
_entity.pdbx_description
1 polymer ?
#
loop_
_entity_poly.entity_id
_entity_poly.type
_entity_poly.pdbx_seq_one_letter_code
_entity_poly.pdbx_strand_id
1 'polypeptide(L)'
;MDISTITNPIKFFEITLSEESKIRDIANNILECSPYISYKFKENSTVVYCIEIDDETGEAKEYIEYTKDLIIEYLKKQYYTSREYLYQFCIRNDNTAIKSYLSIQVKAIQLLINKSKDLLAYHPYFLIPLKGLVKYINELLLIPGMDEFIIDVDIVKIIPLRSNLDFDAINSEKVYSILKFMAGKNEKQETILSQDDFNRLIDYTNYLVENEEVPEIESQLEPKITFELLRFTYWVLHKELYTTKRIKPCFYNFVKDMFVQSNNSQLSSIKKMFAVQARIARDSFIPNVISKYFRD
;
A
#
# COMPACT_ATOMS: atom_id res chain seq x y z
N MET A 1 -29.81 21.97 -7.64
CA MET A 1 -29.23 20.73 -7.09
C MET A 1 -28.24 21.12 -6.02
N ASP A 2 -28.42 20.59 -4.82
CA ASP A 2 -27.63 20.95 -3.66
C ASP A 2 -26.20 20.41 -3.79
N ILE A 3 -25.20 21.29 -3.70
CA ILE A 3 -23.77 20.99 -3.88
C ILE A 3 -23.21 20.25 -2.62
N SER A 4 -24.07 20.00 -1.62
CA SER A 4 -23.74 19.51 -0.29
C SER A 4 -23.39 18.02 -0.18
N THR A 5 -23.59 17.22 -1.23
CA THR A 5 -23.35 15.76 -1.20
C THR A 5 -22.06 15.29 -1.87
N ILE A 6 -21.26 16.20 -2.44
CA ILE A 6 -19.98 15.85 -3.05
C ILE A 6 -18.92 15.80 -1.94
N THR A 7 -18.51 14.60 -1.56
CA THR A 7 -17.38 14.38 -0.66
C THR A 7 -16.13 15.01 -1.28
N ASN A 8 -15.56 16.04 -0.65
CA ASN A 8 -14.36 16.74 -1.14
C ASN A 8 -13.19 15.73 -1.25
N PRO A 9 -12.71 15.43 -2.47
CA PRO A 9 -11.73 14.37 -2.70
C PRO A 9 -10.38 14.67 -2.04
N ILE A 10 -10.04 15.93 -1.81
CA ILE A 10 -8.74 16.30 -1.24
C ILE A 10 -8.81 16.76 0.22
N LYS A 11 -9.98 16.67 0.87
CA LYS A 11 -10.22 17.16 2.23
C LYS A 11 -9.20 16.65 3.24
N PHE A 12 -8.83 15.37 3.14
CA PHE A 12 -7.80 14.79 4.00
C PHE A 12 -6.47 15.54 3.89
N PHE A 13 -6.03 15.81 2.66
CA PHE A 13 -4.77 16.51 2.41
C PHE A 13 -4.85 17.98 2.85
N GLU A 14 -5.99 18.64 2.63
CA GLU A 14 -6.22 20.00 3.12
C GLU A 14 -6.12 20.11 4.65
N ILE A 15 -6.70 19.16 5.37
CA ILE A 15 -6.63 19.13 6.83
C ILE A 15 -5.23 18.76 7.31
N THR A 16 -4.58 17.80 6.66
CA THR A 16 -3.30 17.26 7.13
C THR A 16 -2.14 18.21 6.84
N LEU A 17 -2.18 18.92 5.71
CA LEU A 17 -1.14 19.86 5.31
C LEU A 17 -1.38 21.28 5.85
N SER A 18 -2.43 21.51 6.65
CA SER A 18 -2.65 22.83 7.26
C SER A 18 -1.63 23.12 8.36
N GLU A 19 -1.18 22.11 9.10
CA GLU A 19 -0.28 22.24 10.24
C GLU A 19 0.54 20.96 10.47
N GLU A 20 1.80 21.10 10.91
CA GLU A 20 2.69 19.96 11.22
C GLU A 20 2.13 19.04 12.32
N SER A 21 1.37 19.61 13.26
CA SER A 21 0.69 18.86 14.34
C SER A 21 -0.19 17.74 13.78
N LYS A 22 -0.85 17.95 12.64
CA LYS A 22 -1.75 16.96 12.02
C LYS A 22 -1.00 15.77 11.43
N ILE A 23 0.21 15.99 10.93
CA ILE A 23 1.08 14.90 10.48
C ILE A 23 1.53 14.07 11.68
N ARG A 24 1.90 14.74 12.79
CA ARG A 24 2.23 14.05 14.06
C ARG A 24 1.05 13.25 14.58
N ASP A 25 -0.17 13.79 14.56
CA ASP A 25 -1.37 13.09 15.04
C ASP A 25 -1.57 11.76 14.29
N ILE A 26 -1.36 11.73 12.97
CA ILE A 26 -1.45 10.48 12.19
C ILE A 26 -0.35 9.50 12.62
N ALA A 27 0.89 9.96 12.72
CA ALA A 27 2.01 9.10 13.14
C ALA A 27 1.84 8.57 14.58
N ASN A 28 1.36 9.41 15.51
CA ASN A 28 1.05 9.04 16.88
C ASN A 28 0.04 7.90 16.94
N ASN A 29 -1.08 8.02 16.21
CA ASN A 29 -2.10 6.98 16.17
C ASN A 29 -1.54 5.62 15.71
N ILE A 30 -0.55 5.62 14.79
CA ILE A 30 0.11 4.42 14.30
C ILE A 30 1.08 3.86 15.36
N LEU A 31 1.86 4.74 15.99
CA LEU A 31 2.83 4.37 17.03
C LEU A 31 2.15 3.88 18.32
N GLU A 32 0.98 4.41 18.68
CA GLU A 32 0.17 3.92 19.80
C GLU A 32 -0.28 2.46 19.62
N CYS A 33 -0.37 2.00 18.37
CA CYS A 33 -0.68 0.61 18.04
C CYS A 33 0.57 -0.26 17.81
N SER A 34 1.77 0.28 18.02
CA SER A 34 3.07 -0.35 17.76
C SER A 34 3.67 -0.95 19.05
N PRO A 35 4.69 -1.83 18.97
CA PRO A 35 5.33 -2.39 20.17
C PRO A 35 6.16 -1.39 20.98
N TYR A 36 6.32 -0.16 20.48
CA TYR A 36 7.15 0.84 21.11
C TYR A 36 6.61 1.25 22.47
N ILE A 37 7.43 1.12 23.50
CA ILE A 37 7.11 1.55 24.87
C ILE A 37 7.21 3.07 25.03
N SER A 38 8.01 3.73 24.20
CA SER A 38 8.08 5.18 24.13
C SER A 38 8.62 5.63 22.77
N TYR A 39 8.28 6.86 22.38
CA TYR A 39 8.80 7.46 21.17
C TYR A 39 8.91 8.98 21.27
N LYS A 40 9.77 9.58 20.44
CA LYS A 40 9.96 11.03 20.35
C LYS A 40 10.24 11.50 18.93
N PHE A 41 9.45 12.45 18.45
CA PHE A 41 9.67 13.13 17.18
C PHE A 41 10.86 14.10 17.26
N LYS A 42 11.64 14.16 16.18
CA LYS A 42 12.68 15.18 15.93
C LYS A 42 12.57 15.70 14.50
N GLU A 43 13.35 16.75 14.20
CA GLU A 43 13.60 17.24 12.83
C GLU A 43 12.31 17.57 12.07
N ASN A 44 11.47 18.43 12.64
CA ASN A 44 10.16 18.78 12.07
C ASN A 44 9.29 17.55 11.78
N SER A 45 9.27 16.61 12.73
CA SER A 45 8.48 15.38 12.63
C SER A 45 8.86 14.47 11.47
N THR A 46 10.07 14.55 10.95
CA THR A 46 10.51 13.65 9.87
C THR A 46 11.11 12.36 10.42
N VAL A 47 11.64 12.41 11.65
CA VAL A 47 12.30 11.29 12.33
C VAL A 47 11.62 11.02 13.67
N VAL A 48 11.44 9.75 14.00
CA VAL A 48 10.91 9.26 15.27
C VAL A 48 11.92 8.33 15.91
N TYR A 49 12.35 8.65 17.13
CA TYR A 49 13.16 7.77 17.96
C TYR A 49 12.21 6.90 18.77
N CYS A 50 12.32 5.59 18.63
CA CYS A 50 11.44 4.63 19.28
C CYS A 50 12.24 3.74 20.22
N ILE A 51 11.63 3.33 21.33
CA ILE A 51 12.19 2.35 22.27
C ILE A 51 11.25 1.16 22.32
N GLU A 52 11.79 -0.04 22.18
CA GLU A 52 11.07 -1.32 22.34
C GLU A 52 11.83 -2.19 23.34
N ILE A 53 11.11 -3.06 24.07
CA ILE A 53 11.73 -4.09 24.90
C ILE A 53 11.94 -5.31 24.01
N ASP A 54 13.18 -5.76 23.91
CA ASP A 54 13.51 -6.97 23.19
C ASP A 54 12.92 -8.20 23.90
N ASP A 55 12.06 -8.93 23.21
CA ASP A 55 11.32 -10.06 23.78
C ASP A 55 12.23 -11.22 24.25
N GLU A 56 13.47 -11.32 23.75
CA GLU A 56 14.41 -12.41 24.05
C GLU A 56 15.32 -12.07 25.23
N THR A 57 15.75 -10.81 25.32
CA THR A 57 16.74 -10.34 26.30
C THR A 57 16.11 -9.52 27.44
N GLY A 58 14.90 -8.98 27.24
CA GLY A 58 14.25 -8.05 28.16
C GLY A 58 14.90 -6.65 28.20
N GLU A 59 15.87 -6.39 27.33
CA GLU A 59 16.59 -5.11 27.28
C GLU A 59 15.88 -4.09 26.39
N ALA A 60 16.01 -2.81 26.74
CA ALA A 60 15.51 -1.72 25.92
C ALA A 60 16.43 -1.50 24.71
N LYS A 61 15.86 -1.56 23.50
CA LYS A 61 16.55 -1.25 22.24
C LYS A 61 15.98 0.03 21.61
N GLU A 62 16.86 0.85 21.07
CA GLU A 62 16.52 2.07 20.36
C GLU A 62 16.43 1.83 18.85
N TYR A 63 15.40 2.40 18.24
CA TYR A 63 15.13 2.33 16.81
C TYR A 63 14.89 3.73 16.25
N ILE A 64 15.22 3.92 14.98
CA ILE A 64 14.91 5.13 14.23
C ILE A 64 13.89 4.76 13.17
N GLU A 65 12.73 5.40 13.24
CA GLU A 65 11.68 5.33 12.24
C GLU A 65 11.59 6.67 11.50
N TYR A 66 11.26 6.63 10.22
CA TYR A 66 10.96 7.84 9.47
C TYR A 66 9.45 8.01 9.36
N THR A 67 8.96 9.22 9.60
CA THR A 67 7.51 9.50 9.55
C THR A 67 6.91 9.17 8.20
N LYS A 68 7.68 9.32 7.11
CA LYS A 68 7.26 8.88 5.77
C LYS A 68 6.86 7.41 5.78
N ASP A 69 7.64 6.54 6.40
CA ASP A 69 7.47 5.09 6.37
C ASP A 69 6.31 4.66 7.26
N LEU A 70 6.09 5.39 8.37
CA LEU A 70 4.93 5.21 9.23
C LEU A 70 3.62 5.54 8.51
N ILE A 71 3.56 6.66 7.78
CA ILE A 71 2.28 7.18 7.27
C ILE A 71 2.02 6.85 5.79
N ILE A 72 2.97 6.26 5.06
CA ILE A 72 2.84 6.06 3.61
C ILE A 72 1.61 5.22 3.23
N GLU A 73 1.32 4.15 3.98
CA GLU A 73 0.12 3.32 3.73
C GLU A 73 -1.17 4.09 4.04
N TYR A 74 -1.12 5.01 5.02
CA TYR A 74 -2.25 5.88 5.30
C TYR A 74 -2.48 6.87 4.14
N LEU A 75 -1.42 7.49 3.62
CA LEU A 75 -1.50 8.40 2.47
C LEU A 75 -2.02 7.69 1.22
N LYS A 76 -1.58 6.45 0.99
CA LYS A 76 -2.06 5.60 -0.08
C LYS A 76 -3.56 5.29 0.03
N LYS A 77 -4.04 4.93 1.22
CA LYS A 77 -5.49 4.74 1.45
C LYS A 77 -6.29 6.01 1.11
N GLN A 78 -5.77 7.16 1.51
CA GLN A 78 -6.41 8.44 1.21
C GLN A 78 -6.38 8.76 -0.29
N TYR A 79 -5.28 8.45 -1.00
CA TYR A 79 -5.21 8.55 -2.45
C TYR A 79 -6.32 7.75 -3.16
N TYR A 80 -6.49 6.46 -2.82
CA TYR A 80 -7.56 5.65 -3.44
C TYR A 80 -8.96 6.15 -3.06
N THR A 81 -9.16 6.60 -1.81
CA THR A 81 -10.43 7.21 -1.38
C THR A 81 -10.74 8.47 -2.21
N SER A 82 -9.73 9.32 -2.44
CA SER A 82 -9.85 10.51 -3.29
C SER A 82 -10.17 10.16 -4.74
N ARG A 83 -9.53 9.12 -5.31
CA ARG A 83 -9.81 8.63 -6.66
C ARG A 83 -11.26 8.18 -6.81
N GLU A 84 -11.76 7.42 -5.84
CA GLU A 84 -13.13 6.94 -5.87
C GLU A 84 -14.13 8.10 -5.85
N TYR A 85 -13.89 9.13 -5.03
CA TYR A 85 -14.73 10.33 -5.03
C TYR A 85 -14.69 11.10 -6.36
N LEU A 86 -13.53 11.17 -7.03
CA LEU A 86 -13.42 11.75 -8.36
C LEU A 86 -14.19 10.94 -9.40
N TYR A 87 -14.02 9.62 -9.41
CA TYR A 87 -14.66 8.70 -10.33
C TYR A 87 -16.19 8.72 -10.17
N GLN A 88 -16.69 8.58 -8.94
CA GLN A 88 -18.12 8.58 -8.64
C GLN A 88 -18.80 9.89 -9.05
N PHE A 89 -18.10 11.02 -8.95
CA PHE A 89 -18.63 12.27 -9.49
C PHE A 89 -18.73 12.20 -11.02
N CYS A 90 -17.70 11.71 -11.71
CA CYS A 90 -17.66 11.72 -13.17
C CYS A 90 -18.70 10.80 -13.81
N ILE A 91 -18.97 9.62 -13.24
CA ILE A 91 -19.96 8.69 -13.82
C ILE A 91 -21.42 9.14 -13.62
N ARG A 92 -21.69 10.08 -12.71
CA ARG A 92 -23.05 10.50 -12.32
C ARG A 92 -23.48 11.84 -12.92
N ASN A 93 -22.58 12.53 -13.62
CA ASN A 93 -22.78 13.90 -14.05
C ASN A 93 -22.53 14.07 -15.55
N ASP A 94 -23.05 15.14 -16.14
CA ASP A 94 -22.80 15.46 -17.53
C ASP A 94 -21.41 16.09 -17.77
N ASN A 95 -20.99 16.13 -19.03
CA ASN A 95 -19.68 16.66 -19.44
C ASN A 95 -19.41 18.09 -18.97
N THR A 96 -20.43 18.95 -18.85
CA THR A 96 -20.25 20.35 -18.42
C THR A 96 -19.92 20.40 -16.93
N ALA A 97 -20.66 19.62 -16.13
CA ALA A 97 -20.42 19.46 -14.70
C ALA A 97 -19.06 18.80 -14.42
N ILE A 98 -18.70 17.74 -15.16
CA ILE A 98 -17.40 17.05 -15.07
C ILE A 98 -16.25 18.03 -15.32
N LYS A 99 -16.29 18.75 -16.45
CA LYS A 99 -15.24 19.71 -16.82
C LYS A 99 -15.01 20.76 -15.73
N SER A 100 -16.10 21.30 -15.20
CA SER A 100 -16.06 22.31 -14.14
C SER A 100 -15.48 21.72 -12.85
N TYR A 101 -15.94 20.54 -12.45
CA TYR A 101 -15.50 19.85 -11.24
C TYR A 101 -14.01 19.50 -11.29
N LEU A 102 -13.54 18.82 -12.34
CA LEU A 102 -12.13 18.42 -12.47
C LEU A 102 -11.21 19.65 -12.46
N SER A 103 -11.60 20.73 -13.16
CA SER A 103 -10.86 21.99 -13.14
C SER A 103 -10.77 22.60 -11.73
N ILE A 104 -11.84 22.51 -10.95
CA ILE A 104 -11.85 22.97 -9.55
C ILE A 104 -10.92 22.11 -8.69
N GLN A 105 -10.97 20.78 -8.84
CA GLN A 105 -10.14 19.87 -8.04
C GLN A 105 -8.64 20.07 -8.30
N VAL A 106 -8.22 20.19 -9.56
CA VAL A 106 -6.82 20.45 -9.91
C VAL A 106 -6.37 21.81 -9.37
N LYS A 107 -7.21 22.86 -9.49
CA LYS A 107 -6.90 24.17 -8.91
C LYS A 107 -6.76 24.11 -7.39
N ALA A 108 -7.62 23.33 -6.73
CA ALA A 108 -7.55 23.16 -5.28
C ALA A 108 -6.28 22.41 -4.85
N ILE A 109 -5.85 21.39 -5.60
CA ILE A 109 -4.54 20.72 -5.42
C ILE A 109 -3.39 21.71 -5.56
N GLN A 110 -3.37 22.52 -6.63
CA GLN A 110 -2.31 23.53 -6.81
C GLN A 110 -2.29 24.56 -5.67
N LEU A 111 -3.46 25.06 -5.25
CA LEU A 111 -3.58 25.99 -4.14
C LEU A 111 -3.07 25.38 -2.83
N LEU A 112 -3.35 24.11 -2.58
CA LEU A 112 -2.87 23.37 -1.42
C LEU A 112 -1.34 23.26 -1.43
N ILE A 113 -0.74 22.90 -2.57
CA ILE A 113 0.71 22.82 -2.74
C ILE A 113 1.35 24.20 -2.47
N ASN A 114 0.78 25.26 -3.05
CA ASN A 114 1.28 26.64 -2.88
C ASN A 114 1.23 27.08 -1.41
N LYS A 115 0.12 26.81 -0.71
CA LYS A 115 -0.08 27.20 0.69
C LYS A 115 0.80 26.40 1.65
N SER A 116 1.08 25.15 1.33
CA SER A 116 1.75 24.21 2.24
C SER A 116 3.23 24.01 1.90
N LYS A 117 3.82 24.91 1.09
CA LYS A 117 5.18 24.78 0.55
C LYS A 117 6.24 24.48 1.61
N ASP A 118 6.15 25.14 2.78
CA ASP A 118 7.17 25.04 3.83
C ASP A 118 7.06 23.68 4.53
N LEU A 119 5.83 23.20 4.74
CA LEU A 119 5.57 21.87 5.30
C LEU A 119 5.97 20.76 4.31
N LEU A 120 5.65 20.96 3.03
CA LEU A 120 6.01 20.03 1.95
C LEU A 120 7.53 19.95 1.71
N ALA A 121 8.30 20.98 2.09
CA ALA A 121 9.76 20.90 2.06
C ALA A 121 10.31 19.85 3.03
N TYR A 122 9.66 19.65 4.19
CA TYR A 122 10.02 18.63 5.18
C TYR A 122 9.29 17.30 4.96
N HIS A 123 8.08 17.34 4.41
CA HIS A 123 7.25 16.15 4.14
C HIS A 123 6.92 16.00 2.66
N PRO A 124 7.92 15.90 1.76
CA PRO A 124 7.68 15.95 0.32
C PRO A 124 6.96 14.71 -0.22
N TYR A 125 6.87 13.63 0.57
CA TYR A 125 6.11 12.43 0.23
C TYR A 125 4.59 12.67 0.13
N PHE A 126 4.05 13.78 0.65
CA PHE A 126 2.67 14.20 0.39
C PHE A 126 2.44 14.66 -1.06
N LEU A 127 3.49 15.00 -1.81
CA LEU A 127 3.37 15.33 -3.23
C LEU A 127 3.03 14.09 -4.08
N ILE A 128 3.38 12.89 -3.62
CA ILE A 128 3.12 11.64 -4.35
C ILE A 128 1.61 11.45 -4.60
N PRO A 129 0.75 11.39 -3.56
CA PRO A 129 -0.69 11.22 -3.80
C PRO A 129 -1.28 12.39 -4.58
N LEU A 130 -0.84 13.63 -4.35
CA LEU A 130 -1.36 14.81 -5.05
C LEU A 130 -1.04 14.78 -6.55
N LYS A 131 0.19 14.40 -6.92
CA LYS A 131 0.58 14.17 -8.32
C LYS A 131 -0.18 12.99 -8.92
N GLY A 132 -0.32 11.90 -8.17
CA GLY A 132 -1.09 10.72 -8.57
C GLY A 132 -2.53 11.07 -8.92
N LEU A 133 -3.19 11.94 -8.14
CA LEU A 133 -4.56 12.38 -8.44
C LEU A 133 -4.66 13.15 -9.75
N VAL A 134 -3.71 14.04 -10.04
CA VAL A 134 -3.70 14.78 -11.32
C VAL A 134 -3.42 13.85 -12.49
N LYS A 135 -2.47 12.90 -12.33
CA LYS A 135 -2.21 11.85 -13.32
C LYS A 135 -3.48 11.01 -13.59
N TYR A 136 -4.15 10.53 -12.54
CA TYR A 136 -5.40 9.79 -12.64
C TYR A 136 -6.49 10.57 -13.38
N ILE A 137 -6.63 11.87 -13.09
CA ILE A 137 -7.57 12.74 -13.82
C ILE A 137 -7.23 12.79 -15.31
N ASN A 138 -5.96 13.04 -15.64
CA ASN A 138 -5.50 13.17 -17.03
C ASN A 138 -5.68 11.86 -17.82
N GLU A 139 -5.32 10.73 -17.22
CA GLU A 139 -5.31 9.44 -17.91
C GLU A 139 -6.71 8.82 -18.04
N LEU A 140 -7.60 9.02 -17.05
CA LEU A 140 -8.83 8.25 -16.95
C LEU A 140 -10.12 9.07 -16.87
N LEU A 141 -10.06 10.36 -16.53
CA LEU A 141 -11.27 11.18 -16.32
C LEU A 141 -11.44 12.33 -17.31
N LEU A 142 -10.47 12.61 -18.18
CA LEU A 142 -10.62 13.63 -19.21
C LEU A 142 -11.74 13.27 -20.18
N ILE A 143 -12.52 14.28 -20.53
CA ILE A 143 -13.55 14.19 -21.56
C ILE A 143 -13.10 14.94 -22.83
N PRO A 144 -13.70 14.66 -24.00
CA PRO A 144 -13.32 15.30 -25.25
C PRO A 144 -13.33 16.83 -25.17
N GLY A 145 -12.25 17.46 -25.64
CA GLY A 145 -12.11 18.93 -25.65
C GLY A 145 -11.62 19.53 -24.33
N MET A 146 -10.94 18.73 -23.49
CA MET A 146 -10.15 19.21 -22.37
C MET A 146 -8.67 19.03 -22.65
N ASP A 147 -7.88 20.03 -22.25
CA ASP A 147 -6.42 19.92 -22.21
C ASP A 147 -5.99 19.17 -20.94
N GLU A 148 -4.82 18.54 -21.00
CA GLU A 148 -4.21 17.94 -19.81
C GLU A 148 -3.92 18.99 -18.74
N PHE A 149 -4.17 18.60 -17.50
CA PHE A 149 -3.87 19.43 -16.34
C PHE A 149 -2.41 19.28 -15.94
N ILE A 150 -1.78 20.41 -15.61
CA ILE A 150 -0.40 20.45 -15.12
C ILE A 150 -0.41 21.13 -13.75
N ILE A 151 0.32 20.53 -12.80
CA ILE A 151 0.59 21.15 -11.50
C ILE A 151 2.08 21.49 -11.39
N ASP A 152 2.36 22.66 -10.82
CA ASP A 152 3.70 23.11 -10.52
C ASP A 152 4.06 22.69 -9.08
N VAL A 153 5.08 21.83 -8.99
CA VAL A 153 5.65 21.36 -7.72
C VAL A 153 7.08 21.85 -7.50
N ASP A 154 7.67 22.51 -8.49
CA ASP A 154 9.07 22.96 -8.45
C ASP A 154 9.25 24.14 -7.48
N ILE A 155 8.14 24.76 -7.07
CA ILE A 155 8.09 25.74 -5.98
C ILE A 155 8.51 25.15 -4.63
N VAL A 156 8.46 23.82 -4.46
CA VAL A 156 8.97 23.16 -3.27
C VAL A 156 10.45 22.87 -3.53
N LYS A 157 11.36 23.53 -2.80
CA LYS A 157 12.80 23.18 -2.82
C LYS A 157 12.99 21.84 -2.11
N ILE A 158 12.70 20.76 -2.82
CA ILE A 158 12.75 19.39 -2.30
C ILE A 158 14.21 19.00 -2.06
N ILE A 159 14.55 18.62 -0.82
CA ILE A 159 15.74 17.79 -0.58
C ILE A 159 15.48 16.47 -1.31
N PRO A 160 16.35 16.05 -2.25
CA PRO A 160 16.01 15.00 -3.21
C PRO A 160 15.47 13.75 -2.52
N LEU A 161 14.16 13.50 -2.71
CA LEU A 161 13.56 12.21 -2.40
C LEU A 161 14.28 11.17 -3.25
N ARG A 162 14.99 10.23 -2.61
CA ARG A 162 15.59 9.05 -3.27
C ARG A 162 14.55 8.06 -3.84
N SER A 163 13.33 8.48 -4.14
CA SER A 163 12.27 7.55 -4.48
C SER A 163 11.26 8.16 -5.44
N ASN A 164 11.32 7.71 -6.71
CA ASN A 164 10.22 7.74 -7.65
C ASN A 164 9.15 6.76 -7.14
N LEU A 165 8.34 7.19 -6.18
CA LEU A 165 7.23 6.40 -5.66
C LEU A 165 6.00 6.70 -6.51
N ASP A 166 5.56 5.72 -7.29
CA ASP A 166 4.24 5.70 -7.95
C ASP A 166 3.38 4.66 -7.21
N PHE A 167 2.32 5.09 -6.52
CA PHE A 167 1.49 4.18 -5.71
C PHE A 167 0.87 3.04 -6.50
N ASP A 168 0.56 3.29 -7.78
CA ASP A 168 -0.03 2.28 -8.66
C ASP A 168 1.05 1.30 -9.18
N ALA A 169 2.31 1.74 -9.30
CA ALA A 169 3.43 0.86 -9.62
C ALA A 169 3.94 0.06 -8.41
N ILE A 170 3.97 0.65 -7.20
CA ILE A 170 4.60 0.05 -6.00
C ILE A 170 3.93 -1.26 -5.57
N ASN A 171 2.60 -1.36 -5.64
CA ASN A 171 1.92 -2.59 -5.20
C ASN A 171 2.14 -3.71 -6.20
N SER A 172 1.93 -3.44 -7.49
CA SER A 172 2.15 -4.39 -8.57
C SER A 172 3.62 -4.84 -8.61
N GLU A 173 4.58 -3.92 -8.41
CA GLU A 173 6.00 -4.27 -8.30
C GLU A 173 6.32 -5.07 -7.03
N LYS A 174 5.75 -4.73 -5.86
CA LYS A 174 5.95 -5.52 -4.64
C LYS A 174 5.36 -6.92 -4.77
N VAL A 175 4.11 -7.03 -5.23
CA VAL A 175 3.43 -8.30 -5.52
C VAL A 175 4.29 -9.13 -6.46
N TYR A 176 4.69 -8.57 -7.60
CA TYR A 176 5.55 -9.26 -8.56
C TYR A 176 6.90 -9.65 -7.95
N SER A 177 7.57 -8.75 -7.23
CA SER A 177 8.89 -9.03 -6.66
C SER A 177 8.88 -10.18 -5.64
N ILE A 178 7.79 -10.33 -4.90
CA ILE A 178 7.59 -11.36 -3.89
C ILE A 178 7.14 -12.67 -4.55
N LEU A 179 6.27 -12.61 -5.56
CA LEU A 179 5.67 -13.80 -6.16
C LEU A 179 6.42 -14.34 -7.39
N LYS A 180 7.32 -13.58 -8.03
CA LYS A 180 8.01 -13.97 -9.27
C LYS A 180 8.70 -15.34 -9.23
N PHE A 181 9.12 -15.78 -8.05
CA PHE A 181 9.73 -17.10 -7.90
C PHE A 181 8.76 -18.24 -8.24
N MET A 182 7.44 -18.02 -8.17
CA MET A 182 6.42 -19.01 -8.54
C MET A 182 6.36 -19.29 -10.04
N ALA A 183 6.94 -18.44 -10.89
CA ALA A 183 7.17 -18.75 -12.31
C ALA A 183 8.42 -19.64 -12.53
N GLY A 184 9.21 -19.88 -11.47
CA GLY A 184 10.45 -20.62 -11.51
C GLY A 184 10.27 -22.13 -11.25
N LYS A 185 11.37 -22.76 -10.82
CA LYS A 185 11.41 -24.19 -10.46
C LYS A 185 11.59 -24.37 -8.96
N ASN A 186 10.98 -25.41 -8.41
CA ASN A 186 11.14 -25.82 -7.02
C ASN A 186 12.45 -26.59 -6.78
N GLU A 187 12.65 -27.08 -5.54
CA GLU A 187 13.83 -27.87 -5.15
C GLU A 187 13.98 -29.18 -5.94
N LYS A 188 12.88 -29.69 -6.50
CA LYS A 188 12.82 -30.90 -7.35
C LYS A 188 12.96 -30.60 -8.84
N GLN A 189 13.29 -29.37 -9.22
CA GLN A 189 13.38 -28.91 -10.62
C GLN A 189 12.06 -28.92 -11.39
N GLU A 190 10.93 -28.97 -10.69
CA GLU A 190 9.61 -28.89 -11.30
C GLU A 190 9.16 -27.43 -11.40
N THR A 191 8.55 -27.06 -12.53
CA THR A 191 7.91 -25.75 -12.69
C THR A 191 6.85 -25.56 -11.61
N ILE A 192 6.96 -24.47 -10.84
CA ILE A 192 6.05 -24.21 -9.71
C ILE A 192 4.65 -23.90 -10.22
N LEU A 193 4.50 -22.93 -11.13
CA LEU A 193 3.26 -22.63 -11.85
C LEU A 193 3.54 -22.53 -13.35
N SER A 194 2.55 -22.93 -14.16
CA SER A 194 2.58 -22.59 -15.58
C SER A 194 2.58 -21.07 -15.77
N GLN A 195 3.01 -20.58 -16.94
CA GLN A 195 3.03 -19.14 -17.19
C GLN A 195 1.62 -18.53 -17.09
N ASP A 196 0.59 -19.23 -17.58
CA ASP A 196 -0.79 -18.77 -17.51
C ASP A 196 -1.30 -18.73 -16.07
N ASP A 197 -1.01 -19.77 -15.27
CA ASP A 197 -1.35 -19.80 -13.86
C ASP A 197 -0.65 -18.72 -13.05
N PHE A 198 0.61 -18.44 -13.39
CA PHE A 198 1.38 -17.37 -12.76
C PHE A 198 0.81 -15.99 -13.10
N ASN A 199 0.41 -15.75 -14.35
CA ASN A 199 -0.23 -14.48 -14.73
C ASN A 199 -1.54 -14.30 -13.95
N ARG A 200 -2.39 -15.35 -13.88
CA ARG A 200 -3.63 -15.33 -13.08
C ARG A 200 -3.37 -15.08 -11.60
N LEU A 201 -2.33 -15.69 -11.03
CA LEU A 201 -1.91 -15.44 -9.66
C LEU A 201 -1.61 -13.95 -9.42
N ILE A 202 -0.84 -13.32 -10.32
CA ILE A 202 -0.48 -11.90 -10.21
C ILE A 202 -1.74 -11.03 -10.30
N ASP A 203 -2.62 -11.28 -11.27
CA ASP A 203 -3.85 -10.51 -11.46
C ASP A 203 -4.78 -10.59 -10.25
N TYR A 204 -5.03 -11.81 -9.74
CA TYR A 204 -5.85 -12.01 -8.55
C TYR A 204 -5.23 -11.41 -7.29
N THR A 205 -3.90 -11.47 -7.16
CA THR A 205 -3.21 -10.85 -6.01
C THR A 205 -3.27 -9.33 -6.08
N ASN A 206 -3.09 -8.74 -7.26
CA ASN A 206 -3.23 -7.29 -7.44
C ASN A 206 -4.66 -6.85 -7.11
N TYR A 207 -5.67 -7.57 -7.61
CA TYR A 207 -7.06 -7.31 -7.25
C TYR A 207 -7.28 -7.37 -5.73
N LEU A 208 -6.77 -8.41 -5.06
CA LEU A 208 -6.85 -8.54 -3.60
C LEU A 208 -6.24 -7.33 -2.88
N VAL A 209 -5.08 -6.87 -3.33
CA VAL A 209 -4.34 -5.77 -2.70
C VAL A 209 -5.01 -4.42 -2.94
N GLU A 210 -5.53 -4.20 -4.14
CA GLU A 210 -6.19 -2.96 -4.56
C GLU A 210 -7.59 -2.80 -3.94
N ASN A 211 -8.36 -3.87 -3.93
CA ASN A 211 -9.77 -3.84 -3.51
C ASN A 211 -9.98 -4.32 -2.07
N GLU A 212 -8.96 -4.91 -1.44
CA GLU A 212 -9.03 -5.55 -0.12
C GLU A 212 -10.10 -6.67 -0.02
N GLU A 213 -10.48 -7.24 -1.16
CA GLU A 213 -11.51 -8.25 -1.32
C GLU A 213 -10.98 -9.46 -2.10
N VAL A 214 -11.58 -10.64 -1.88
CA VAL A 214 -11.20 -11.83 -2.64
C VAL A 214 -11.82 -11.70 -4.05
N PRO A 215 -11.01 -11.76 -5.14
CA PRO A 215 -11.55 -11.75 -6.49
C PRO A 215 -12.40 -12.99 -6.77
N GLU A 216 -13.18 -12.93 -7.83
CA GLU A 216 -13.85 -14.13 -8.36
C GLU A 216 -12.81 -15.12 -8.89
N ILE A 217 -12.62 -16.24 -8.18
CA ILE A 217 -11.66 -17.27 -8.53
C ILE A 217 -12.32 -18.26 -9.49
N GLU A 218 -12.00 -18.17 -10.78
CA GLU A 218 -12.54 -19.07 -11.81
C GLU A 218 -12.10 -20.52 -11.60
N SER A 219 -10.84 -20.71 -11.18
CA SER A 219 -10.28 -22.02 -10.85
C SER A 219 -9.11 -21.88 -9.88
N GLN A 220 -8.98 -22.87 -9.00
CA GLN A 220 -7.90 -22.94 -8.03
C GLN A 220 -6.57 -23.24 -8.73
N LEU A 221 -5.48 -22.67 -8.22
CA LEU A 221 -4.12 -22.96 -8.64
C LEU A 221 -3.53 -24.12 -7.84
N GLU A 222 -2.65 -24.87 -8.48
CA GLU A 222 -1.93 -25.99 -7.86
C GLU A 222 -0.40 -25.77 -7.99
N PRO A 223 0.17 -24.78 -7.30
CA PRO A 223 1.60 -24.52 -7.36
C PRO A 223 2.40 -25.69 -6.76
N LYS A 224 3.50 -26.10 -7.40
CA LYS A 224 4.34 -27.22 -6.92
C LYS A 224 5.25 -26.84 -5.74
N ILE A 225 4.68 -26.25 -4.70
CA ILE A 225 5.31 -25.92 -3.41
C ILE A 225 4.39 -26.29 -2.26
N THR A 226 4.94 -26.34 -1.05
CA THR A 226 4.18 -26.70 0.16
C THR A 226 3.15 -25.63 0.51
N PHE A 227 2.03 -26.05 1.12
CA PHE A 227 1.02 -25.10 1.58
C PHE A 227 1.55 -24.21 2.71
N GLU A 228 2.50 -24.70 3.50
CA GLU A 228 3.28 -23.92 4.45
C GLU A 228 3.97 -22.73 3.79
N LEU A 229 4.71 -22.97 2.70
CA LEU A 229 5.40 -21.91 1.97
C LEU A 229 4.42 -20.93 1.34
N LEU A 230 3.28 -21.39 0.81
CA LEU A 230 2.24 -20.51 0.27
C LEU A 230 1.66 -19.58 1.34
N ARG A 231 1.21 -20.12 2.47
CA ARG A 231 0.66 -19.32 3.58
C ARG A 231 1.68 -18.29 4.07
N PHE A 232 2.93 -18.73 4.26
CA PHE A 232 3.99 -17.85 4.72
C PHE A 232 4.34 -16.76 3.68
N THR A 233 4.33 -17.10 2.39
CA THR A 233 4.53 -16.12 1.31
C THR A 233 3.48 -15.03 1.35
N TYR A 234 2.20 -15.38 1.56
CA TYR A 234 1.12 -14.39 1.67
C TYR A 234 1.14 -13.62 2.99
N TRP A 235 1.67 -14.20 4.06
CA TRP A 235 1.98 -13.45 5.27
C TRP A 235 3.10 -12.42 5.04
N VAL A 236 4.19 -12.81 4.37
CA VAL A 236 5.28 -11.90 3.98
C VAL A 236 4.74 -10.79 3.09
N LEU A 237 3.94 -11.13 2.08
CA LEU A 237 3.30 -10.16 1.19
C LEU A 237 2.47 -9.15 1.99
N HIS A 238 1.61 -9.62 2.89
CA HIS A 238 0.84 -8.73 3.77
C HIS A 238 1.76 -7.84 4.61
N LYS A 239 2.82 -8.40 5.19
CA LYS A 239 3.77 -7.66 6.03
C LYS A 239 4.52 -6.58 5.24
N GLU A 240 4.98 -6.89 4.03
CA GLU A 240 5.68 -5.95 3.14
C GLU A 240 4.74 -4.87 2.57
N LEU A 241 3.46 -5.16 2.43
CA LEU A 241 2.46 -4.21 1.96
C LEU A 241 1.93 -3.31 3.08
N TYR A 242 1.57 -3.86 4.24
CA TYR A 242 0.82 -3.11 5.25
C TYR A 242 1.62 -2.79 6.51
N THR A 243 2.76 -3.45 6.76
CA THR A 243 3.60 -3.31 7.98
C THR A 243 2.90 -3.58 9.32
N THR A 244 1.59 -3.90 9.31
CA THR A 244 0.80 -4.08 10.52
C THR A 244 0.93 -5.49 11.11
N LYS A 245 0.78 -5.58 12.45
CA LYS A 245 0.71 -6.86 13.17
C LYS A 245 -0.60 -7.63 12.88
N ARG A 246 -1.71 -6.93 12.60
CA ARG A 246 -3.01 -7.53 12.36
C ARG A 246 -3.20 -7.84 10.88
N ILE A 247 -3.21 -9.13 10.53
CA ILE A 247 -3.45 -9.59 9.16
C ILE A 247 -4.93 -9.39 8.77
N LYS A 248 -5.16 -8.80 7.59
CA LYS A 248 -6.49 -8.57 7.04
C LYS A 248 -7.21 -9.89 6.74
N PRO A 249 -8.52 -10.03 7.06
CA PRO A 249 -9.26 -11.28 6.84
C PRO A 249 -9.25 -11.80 5.40
N CYS A 250 -9.28 -10.88 4.42
CA CYS A 250 -9.26 -11.21 3.00
C CYS A 250 -8.03 -12.01 2.58
N PHE A 251 -6.87 -11.84 3.22
CA PHE A 251 -5.67 -12.64 2.91
C PHE A 251 -5.83 -14.11 3.30
N TYR A 252 -6.52 -14.41 4.40
CA TYR A 252 -6.79 -15.79 4.78
C TYR A 252 -7.79 -16.45 3.84
N ASN A 253 -8.85 -15.71 3.48
CA ASN A 253 -9.88 -16.19 2.58
C ASN A 253 -9.29 -16.40 1.18
N PHE A 254 -8.48 -15.46 0.69
CA PHE A 254 -7.78 -15.59 -0.58
C PHE A 254 -6.93 -16.86 -0.63
N VAL A 255 -6.08 -17.11 0.37
CA VAL A 255 -5.24 -18.33 0.39
C VAL A 255 -6.09 -19.61 0.50
N LYS A 256 -7.26 -19.54 1.14
CA LYS A 256 -8.21 -20.65 1.20
C LYS A 256 -8.91 -20.88 -0.14
N ASP A 257 -9.27 -19.84 -0.87
CA ASP A 257 -10.07 -19.98 -2.08
C ASP A 257 -9.18 -20.22 -3.32
N MET A 258 -7.99 -19.62 -3.36
CA MET A 258 -7.08 -19.62 -4.51
C MET A 258 -6.36 -20.96 -4.74
N PHE A 259 -6.03 -21.72 -3.69
CA PHE A 259 -5.07 -22.83 -3.80
C PHE A 259 -5.68 -24.19 -3.48
N VAL A 260 -5.46 -25.17 -4.36
CA VAL A 260 -5.93 -26.57 -4.19
C VAL A 260 -5.41 -27.19 -2.90
N GLN A 261 -4.17 -26.86 -2.50
CA GLN A 261 -3.54 -27.39 -1.28
C GLN A 261 -4.27 -26.97 0.01
N SER A 262 -5.15 -25.97 -0.07
CA SER A 262 -5.94 -25.51 1.06
C SER A 262 -7.20 -26.36 1.28
N ASN A 263 -7.62 -27.21 0.34
CA ASN A 263 -8.96 -27.82 0.32
C ASN A 263 -9.30 -28.58 1.62
N ASN A 264 -8.32 -29.27 2.20
CA ASN A 264 -8.48 -30.01 3.47
C ASN A 264 -8.21 -29.17 4.73
N SER A 265 -7.86 -27.89 4.58
CA SER A 265 -7.55 -27.00 5.70
C SER A 265 -8.77 -26.15 6.09
N GLN A 266 -9.08 -26.12 7.38
CA GLN A 266 -10.07 -25.19 7.93
C GLN A 266 -9.49 -23.77 7.98
N LEU A 267 -10.33 -22.75 7.79
CA LEU A 267 -9.93 -21.35 7.84
C LEU A 267 -9.29 -20.97 9.21
N SER A 268 -9.77 -21.57 10.30
CA SER A 268 -9.21 -21.43 11.65
C SER A 268 -7.76 -21.92 11.72
N SER A 269 -7.45 -23.04 11.07
CA SER A 269 -6.10 -23.60 10.98
C SER A 269 -5.19 -22.74 10.11
N ILE A 270 -5.70 -22.24 8.98
CA ILE A 270 -4.95 -21.31 8.11
C ILE A 270 -4.57 -20.05 8.90
N LYS A 271 -5.50 -19.45 9.64
CA LYS A 271 -5.26 -18.27 10.48
C LYS A 271 -4.16 -18.51 11.52
N LYS A 272 -4.21 -19.64 12.23
CA LYS A 272 -3.21 -19.99 13.26
C LYS A 272 -1.81 -20.20 12.67
N MET A 273 -1.73 -20.75 11.46
CA MET A 273 -0.47 -21.17 10.83
C MET A 273 0.07 -20.18 9.80
N PHE A 274 -0.55 -19.01 9.64
CA PHE A 274 -0.29 -18.10 8.53
C PHE A 274 1.15 -17.55 8.54
N ALA A 275 1.65 -17.18 9.72
CA ALA A 275 2.99 -16.64 9.93
C ALA A 275 4.02 -17.71 10.37
N VAL A 276 3.63 -18.99 10.45
CA VAL A 276 4.45 -20.03 11.06
C VAL A 276 5.44 -20.60 10.04
N GLN A 277 6.73 -20.46 10.32
CA GLN A 277 7.83 -20.88 9.45
C GLN A 277 8.37 -22.31 9.71
N ALA A 278 7.96 -22.95 10.81
CA ALA A 278 8.65 -24.09 11.43
C ALA A 278 8.85 -25.36 10.55
N ARG A 279 8.34 -25.35 9.31
CA ARG A 279 8.40 -26.47 8.37
C ARG A 279 8.81 -26.03 6.95
N ILE A 280 9.30 -24.81 6.79
CA ILE A 280 9.75 -24.29 5.49
C ILE A 280 11.25 -24.56 5.37
N ALA A 281 11.63 -25.39 4.42
CA ALA A 281 13.03 -25.60 4.09
C ALA A 281 13.63 -24.31 3.52
N ARG A 282 14.85 -23.97 3.95
CA ARG A 282 15.59 -22.81 3.43
C ARG A 282 16.21 -23.16 2.08
N ASP A 283 15.37 -23.22 1.05
CA ASP A 283 15.80 -23.56 -0.31
C ASP A 283 16.25 -22.34 -1.12
N SER A 284 17.20 -22.56 -2.03
CA SER A 284 17.79 -21.51 -2.87
C SER A 284 16.82 -20.84 -3.86
N PHE A 285 15.70 -21.49 -4.18
CA PHE A 285 14.68 -20.91 -5.06
C PHE A 285 13.78 -19.89 -4.34
N ILE A 286 13.80 -19.87 -3.00
CA ILE A 286 13.02 -18.92 -2.20
C ILE A 286 13.75 -17.56 -2.21
N PRO A 287 13.09 -16.46 -2.62
CA PRO A 287 13.73 -15.18 -2.75
C PRO A 287 14.12 -14.55 -1.40
N ASN A 288 15.15 -13.71 -1.41
CA ASN A 288 15.67 -13.00 -0.22
C ASN A 288 14.60 -12.19 0.53
N VAL A 289 13.60 -11.67 -0.18
CA VAL A 289 12.49 -10.92 0.43
C VAL A 289 11.63 -11.80 1.36
N ILE A 290 11.56 -13.10 1.10
CA ILE A 290 10.87 -14.09 1.96
C ILE A 290 11.85 -14.64 2.99
N SER A 291 13.06 -15.03 2.56
CA SER A 291 14.01 -15.72 3.44
C SER A 291 14.56 -14.83 4.56
N LYS A 292 14.58 -13.50 4.41
CA LYS A 292 14.91 -12.56 5.50
C LYS A 292 13.99 -12.68 6.72
N TYR A 293 12.81 -13.28 6.56
CA TYR A 293 11.86 -13.52 7.64
C TYR A 293 11.98 -14.90 8.27
N PHE A 294 12.89 -15.74 7.79
CA PHE A 294 13.21 -16.99 8.47
C PHE A 294 13.99 -16.66 9.74
N ARG A 295 13.40 -16.91 10.91
CA ARG A 295 14.16 -16.89 12.18
C ARG A 295 15.20 -18.01 12.15
N ASP A 296 16.39 -17.72 12.66
CA ASP A 296 17.46 -18.67 12.91
C ASP A 296 17.09 -19.74 13.94
#